data_AF-A0A9P9QLZ0-F1
#
_entry.id   AF-A0A9P9QLZ0-F1
#
_cell.length_a   1.000
_cell.length_b   1.000
_cell.length_c   1.000
_cell.angle_alpha   90.00
_cell.angle_beta   90.00
_cell.angle_gamma   90.00
#
_symmetry.space_group_name_H-M   'P 1'
#
loop_
_entity.id
_entity.type
_entity.pdbx_description
1 polymer ?
#
loop_
_entity_poly.entity_id
_entity_poly.type
_entity_poly.pdbx_seq_one_letter_code
_entity_poly.pdbx_strand_id
1 'polypeptide(L)'
;MADQDPSLEQLQNDWKHMFQQTLPKAATSKSQSQPTWPVHVDHCFARIILDAIVGVDTPWMEKIKSPAYKNMSREQLEQSIELGQKILDGEVDLVELDEKSLEVRGKTKRGRKRKMESGNDSDLSTEKGAKRRQISPVSESKSLDSAGQGSDPKETKSTSPKPAKSSPEPASSPTKKEDLTSYLKKIALSQKTAFQKKVLTTLCQVPRGRYTTYGSIAKHLSSSARAVGNALRNNPFAPQVPCHRVLATGGGLGGFHGSWGRKGEEGLHDDKKRRLLREEGVRFDGKGRVVGAPWEGFT
;
A
#
# COMPACT_ATOMS: atom_id res chain seq x y z
N MET A 1 -38.43 -25.10 21.51
CA MET A 1 -37.00 -24.72 21.71
C MET A 1 -36.97 -23.21 21.56
N ALA A 2 -36.56 -22.47 22.59
CA ALA A 2 -36.60 -21.01 22.56
C ALA A 2 -35.58 -20.51 21.52
N ASP A 3 -36.09 -19.89 20.46
CA ASP A 3 -35.33 -19.19 19.43
C ASP A 3 -34.77 -17.91 20.09
N GLN A 4 -33.59 -18.02 20.68
CA GLN A 4 -32.88 -16.87 21.24
C GLN A 4 -32.33 -16.08 20.05
N ASP A 5 -32.93 -14.93 19.79
CA ASP A 5 -32.44 -13.96 18.80
C ASP A 5 -30.93 -13.72 19.02
N PRO A 6 -30.07 -13.92 18.00
CA PRO A 6 -28.63 -13.77 18.14
C PRO A 6 -28.26 -12.41 18.72
N SER A 7 -27.26 -12.37 19.61
CA SER A 7 -26.76 -11.10 20.14
C SER A 7 -26.10 -10.27 19.04
N LEU A 8 -26.00 -8.95 19.24
CA LEU A 8 -25.28 -8.09 18.29
C LEU A 8 -23.83 -8.54 18.08
N GLU A 9 -23.16 -8.97 19.16
CA GLU A 9 -21.79 -9.50 19.07
C GLU A 9 -21.73 -10.79 18.24
N GLN A 10 -22.73 -11.67 18.37
CA GLN A 10 -22.84 -12.88 17.56
C GLN A 10 -22.96 -12.52 16.08
N LEU A 11 -23.86 -11.60 15.72
CA LEU A 11 -24.03 -11.12 14.34
C LEU A 11 -22.74 -10.49 13.78
N GLN A 12 -22.01 -9.71 14.59
CA GLN A 12 -20.71 -9.15 14.17
C GLN A 12 -19.68 -10.24 13.87
N ASN A 13 -19.66 -11.30 14.68
CA ASN A 13 -18.75 -12.44 14.50
C ASN A 13 -19.16 -13.30 13.30
N ASP A 14 -20.45 -13.54 13.11
CA ASP A 14 -20.99 -14.31 11.99
C ASP A 14 -20.75 -13.60 10.66
N TRP A 15 -21.00 -12.29 10.61
CA TRP A 15 -20.67 -11.48 9.45
C TRP A 15 -19.17 -11.53 9.14
N LYS A 16 -18.32 -11.38 10.17
CA LYS A 16 -16.87 -11.47 10.02
C LYS A 16 -16.43 -12.84 9.50
N HIS A 17 -17.02 -13.92 10.00
CA HIS A 17 -16.75 -15.27 9.54
C HIS A 17 -17.17 -15.47 8.07
N MET A 18 -18.36 -14.97 7.70
CA MET A 18 -18.93 -15.06 6.35
C MET A 18 -17.97 -14.51 5.29
N PHE A 19 -17.49 -13.27 5.45
CA PHE A 19 -16.62 -12.66 4.45
C PHE A 19 -15.13 -13.04 4.57
N GLN A 20 -14.64 -13.45 5.75
CA GLN A 20 -13.23 -13.84 5.91
C GLN A 20 -12.94 -15.30 5.59
N GLN A 21 -13.93 -16.18 5.73
CA GLN A 21 -13.72 -17.63 5.64
C GLN A 21 -14.70 -18.30 4.67
N THR A 22 -16.01 -18.15 4.89
CA THR A 22 -17.03 -18.93 4.17
C THR A 22 -17.03 -18.64 2.67
N LEU A 23 -17.21 -17.39 2.26
CA LEU A 23 -17.23 -17.00 0.85
C LEU A 23 -15.87 -17.23 0.14
N PRO A 24 -14.71 -16.85 0.73
CA PRO A 24 -13.41 -17.19 0.14
C PRO A 24 -13.18 -18.69 -0.05
N LYS A 25 -13.65 -19.54 0.88
CA LYS A 25 -13.55 -20.99 0.76
C LYS A 25 -14.38 -21.50 -0.41
N ALA A 26 -15.63 -21.06 -0.54
CA ALA A 26 -16.51 -21.42 -1.65
C ALA A 26 -15.94 -20.99 -3.02
N ALA A 27 -15.35 -19.80 -3.09
CA ALA A 27 -14.68 -19.31 -4.29
C ALA A 27 -13.44 -20.15 -4.66
N THR A 28 -12.63 -20.50 -3.66
CA THR A 28 -11.41 -21.29 -3.87
C THR A 28 -11.74 -22.72 -4.30
N SER A 29 -12.81 -23.31 -3.74
CA SER A 29 -13.29 -24.63 -4.15
C SER A 29 -14.09 -24.63 -5.45
N LYS A 30 -14.32 -23.45 -6.06
CA LYS A 30 -15.17 -23.27 -7.25
C LYS A 30 -16.55 -23.91 -7.06
N SER A 31 -17.21 -23.56 -5.96
CA SER A 31 -18.58 -24.01 -5.71
C SER A 31 -19.47 -23.75 -6.93
N GLN A 32 -20.33 -24.73 -7.25
CA GLN A 32 -21.26 -24.68 -8.38
C GLN A 32 -22.40 -23.67 -8.18
N SER A 33 -22.54 -23.11 -6.98
CA SER A 33 -23.54 -22.08 -6.68
C SER A 33 -23.34 -20.79 -7.46
N GLN A 34 -22.18 -20.56 -8.04
CA GLN A 34 -21.93 -19.43 -8.93
C GLN A 34 -21.35 -19.93 -10.25
N PRO A 35 -21.81 -19.43 -11.41
CA PRO A 35 -21.24 -19.82 -12.71
C PRO A 35 -19.78 -19.39 -12.82
N THR A 36 -19.45 -18.23 -12.25
CA THR A 36 -18.07 -17.74 -12.11
C THR A 36 -17.92 -16.97 -10.79
N TRP A 37 -16.74 -17.08 -10.16
CA TRP A 37 -16.40 -16.33 -8.95
C TRP A 37 -15.54 -15.11 -9.33
N PRO A 38 -16.09 -13.88 -9.39
CA PRO A 38 -15.34 -12.69 -9.83
C PRO A 38 -14.28 -12.25 -8.82
N VAL A 39 -14.42 -12.65 -7.56
CA VAL A 39 -13.52 -12.29 -6.46
C VAL A 39 -13.19 -13.52 -5.60
N HIS A 40 -12.01 -13.48 -4.97
CA HIS A 40 -11.47 -14.62 -4.20
C HIS A 40 -10.92 -14.19 -2.83
N VAL A 41 -10.97 -12.89 -2.51
CA VAL A 41 -10.30 -12.31 -1.33
C VAL A 41 -11.36 -11.73 -0.39
N ASP A 42 -11.16 -11.93 0.91
CA ASP A 42 -12.07 -11.53 2.00
C ASP A 42 -12.68 -10.13 1.87
N HIS A 43 -11.84 -9.11 1.74
CA HIS A 43 -12.27 -7.71 1.65
C HIS A 43 -13.05 -7.40 0.38
N CYS A 44 -12.96 -8.23 -0.66
CA CYS A 44 -13.74 -8.06 -1.88
C CYS A 44 -15.19 -8.47 -1.65
N PHE A 45 -15.43 -9.60 -0.97
CA PHE A 45 -16.78 -10.06 -0.64
C PHE A 45 -17.51 -9.07 0.28
N ALA A 46 -16.86 -8.66 1.37
CA ALA A 46 -17.42 -7.66 2.27
C ALA A 46 -17.79 -6.39 1.53
N ARG A 47 -16.94 -5.95 0.60
CA ARG A 47 -17.15 -4.73 -0.17
C ARG A 47 -18.38 -4.80 -1.08
N ILE A 48 -18.55 -5.89 -1.80
CA ILE A 48 -19.68 -6.11 -2.72
C ILE A 48 -20.99 -6.15 -1.95
N ILE A 49 -21.06 -6.97 -0.90
CA ILE A 49 -22.25 -7.12 -0.05
C ILE A 49 -22.61 -5.80 0.63
N LEU A 50 -21.62 -5.08 1.18
CA LEU A 50 -21.89 -3.78 1.83
C LEU A 50 -22.37 -2.71 0.84
N ASP A 51 -21.91 -2.71 -0.41
CA ASP A 51 -22.48 -1.80 -1.40
C ASP A 51 -23.92 -2.16 -1.75
N ALA A 52 -24.25 -3.45 -1.82
CA ALA A 52 -25.61 -3.89 -2.10
C ALA A 52 -26.59 -3.53 -0.96
N ILE A 53 -26.17 -3.67 0.29
CA ILE A 53 -27.03 -3.43 1.47
C ILE A 53 -27.05 -1.95 1.88
N VAL A 54 -25.89 -1.31 1.91
CA VAL A 54 -25.74 0.03 2.49
C VAL A 54 -25.46 1.06 1.40
N GLY A 55 -24.66 0.68 0.41
CA GLY A 55 -24.12 1.59 -0.60
C GLY A 55 -24.95 1.72 -1.88
N VAL A 56 -26.29 1.71 -1.80
CA VAL A 56 -27.17 1.68 -2.98
C VAL A 56 -26.96 2.87 -3.92
N ASP A 57 -26.74 4.07 -3.38
CA ASP A 57 -26.56 5.35 -4.08
C ASP A 57 -25.13 5.89 -4.00
N THR A 58 -24.46 5.68 -2.86
CA THR A 58 -23.06 6.04 -2.64
C THR A 58 -22.27 4.87 -2.06
N PRO A 59 -20.95 4.79 -2.26
CA PRO A 59 -20.15 3.69 -1.70
C PRO A 59 -20.35 3.57 -0.19
N TRP A 60 -20.47 2.34 0.33
CA TRP A 60 -20.79 2.11 1.76
C TRP A 60 -19.84 2.84 2.73
N MET A 61 -18.59 3.11 2.31
CA MET A 61 -17.55 3.78 3.11
C MET A 61 -17.92 5.23 3.47
N GLU A 62 -18.84 5.85 2.74
CA GLU A 62 -19.37 7.18 3.04
C GLU A 62 -20.44 7.15 4.13
N LYS A 63 -21.05 5.98 4.36
CA LYS A 63 -22.16 5.80 5.31
C LYS A 63 -21.75 5.12 6.61
N ILE A 64 -20.76 4.21 6.56
CA ILE A 64 -20.32 3.42 7.73
C ILE A 64 -18.83 3.63 7.99
N LYS A 65 -18.50 3.93 9.26
CA LYS A 65 -17.11 4.05 9.73
C LYS A 65 -16.40 2.70 9.71
N SER A 66 -15.10 2.75 9.40
CA SER A 66 -14.24 1.57 9.54
C SER A 66 -13.92 1.26 11.01
N PRO A 67 -13.85 -0.01 11.43
CA PRO A 67 -14.19 -1.21 10.66
C PRO A 67 -15.71 -1.42 10.56
N ALA A 68 -16.22 -1.73 9.36
CA ALA A 68 -17.66 -1.77 9.08
C ALA A 68 -18.44 -2.69 10.03
N TYR A 69 -17.97 -3.92 10.25
CA TYR A 69 -18.64 -4.91 11.10
C TYR A 69 -18.87 -4.43 12.55
N LYS A 70 -18.08 -3.49 13.07
CA LYS A 70 -18.32 -2.93 14.42
C LYS A 70 -19.29 -1.74 14.45
N ASN A 71 -19.53 -1.12 13.29
CA ASN A 71 -20.28 0.13 13.15
C ASN A 71 -21.57 -0.06 12.34
N MET A 72 -21.97 -1.30 12.07
CA MET A 72 -23.23 -1.66 11.41
C MET A 72 -24.33 -1.84 12.44
N SER A 73 -25.57 -1.52 12.06
CA SER A 73 -26.75 -1.88 12.85
C SER A 73 -26.99 -3.39 12.82
N ARG A 74 -27.84 -3.88 13.73
CA ARG A 74 -28.30 -5.28 13.75
C ARG A 74 -28.88 -5.68 12.39
N GLU A 75 -29.77 -4.86 11.84
CA GLU A 75 -30.46 -5.10 10.57
C GLU A 75 -29.46 -5.18 9.41
N GLN A 76 -28.45 -4.29 9.40
CA GLN A 76 -27.40 -4.31 8.38
C GLN A 76 -26.54 -5.57 8.44
N LEU A 77 -26.24 -6.06 9.65
CA LEU A 77 -25.49 -7.30 9.84
C LEU A 77 -26.29 -8.51 9.37
N GLU A 78 -27.56 -8.60 9.80
CA GLU A 78 -28.49 -9.66 9.40
C GLU A 78 -28.64 -9.70 7.87
N GLN A 79 -28.93 -8.56 7.23
CA GLN A 79 -29.04 -8.47 5.77
C GLN A 79 -27.74 -8.83 5.05
N SER A 80 -26.58 -8.50 5.63
CA SER A 80 -25.28 -8.85 5.03
C SER A 80 -24.97 -10.35 5.12
N ILE A 81 -25.32 -10.98 6.25
CA ILE A 81 -25.20 -12.43 6.45
C ILE A 81 -26.17 -13.16 5.52
N GLU A 82 -27.43 -12.71 5.47
CA GLU A 82 -28.47 -13.27 4.61
C GLU A 82 -28.07 -13.19 3.13
N LEU A 83 -27.57 -12.04 2.66
CA LEU A 83 -27.10 -11.90 1.29
C LEU A 83 -25.88 -12.80 1.01
N GLY A 84 -24.98 -12.95 1.98
CA GLY A 84 -23.87 -13.90 1.90
C GLY A 84 -24.34 -15.35 1.72
N GLN A 85 -25.39 -15.75 2.45
CA GLN A 85 -26.00 -17.07 2.34
C GLN A 85 -26.68 -17.27 0.97
N LYS A 86 -27.44 -16.29 0.49
CA LYS A 86 -28.06 -16.31 -0.85
C LYS A 86 -27.04 -16.46 -1.99
N ILE A 87 -25.85 -15.86 -1.84
CA ILE A 87 -24.73 -16.06 -2.79
C ILE A 87 -24.22 -17.52 -2.73
N LEU A 88 -24.11 -18.10 -1.53
CA LEU A 88 -23.67 -19.49 -1.35
C LEU A 88 -24.66 -20.50 -1.89
N ASP A 89 -25.96 -20.21 -1.81
CA ASP A 89 -27.05 -21.06 -2.30
C ASP A 89 -27.31 -20.88 -3.81
N GLY A 90 -26.71 -19.86 -4.42
CA GLY A 90 -26.87 -19.56 -5.84
C GLY A 90 -28.18 -18.83 -6.19
N GLU A 91 -28.87 -18.31 -5.17
CA GLU A 91 -30.10 -17.51 -5.34
C GLU A 91 -29.80 -16.10 -5.86
N VAL A 92 -28.59 -15.60 -5.61
CA VAL A 92 -28.13 -14.28 -6.06
C VAL A 92 -26.85 -14.42 -6.87
N ASP A 93 -26.82 -13.80 -8.06
CA ASP A 93 -25.64 -13.78 -8.92
C ASP A 93 -24.59 -12.79 -8.39
N LEU A 94 -23.45 -13.33 -7.96
CA LEU A 94 -22.33 -12.54 -7.45
C LEU A 94 -21.68 -11.66 -8.52
N VAL A 95 -21.74 -12.07 -9.80
CA VAL A 95 -21.23 -11.26 -10.92
C VAL A 95 -22.04 -9.99 -11.06
N GLU A 96 -23.37 -10.09 -11.01
CA GLU A 96 -24.26 -8.94 -11.09
C GLU A 96 -24.06 -7.98 -9.91
N LEU A 97 -23.88 -8.53 -8.70
CA LEU A 97 -23.56 -7.72 -7.51
C LEU A 97 -22.21 -7.01 -7.61
N ASP A 98 -21.16 -7.66 -8.13
CA ASP A 98 -19.85 -7.03 -8.34
C ASP A 98 -19.95 -5.89 -9.37
N GLU A 99 -20.69 -6.09 -10.46
CA GLU A 99 -20.91 -5.05 -11.47
C GLU A 99 -21.62 -3.82 -10.87
N LYS A 100 -22.70 -4.02 -10.10
CA LYS A 100 -23.38 -2.94 -9.37
C LYS A 100 -22.47 -2.25 -8.35
N SER A 101 -21.69 -3.01 -7.58
CA SER A 101 -20.70 -2.47 -6.62
C SER A 101 -19.64 -1.60 -7.32
N LEU A 102 -19.23 -1.96 -8.54
CA LEU A 102 -18.29 -1.16 -9.33
C LEU A 102 -18.95 0.13 -9.84
N GLU A 103 -20.20 0.09 -10.27
CA GLU A 103 -20.96 1.25 -10.75
C GLU A 103 -21.16 2.32 -9.67
N VAL A 104 -21.63 1.92 -8.49
CA VAL A 104 -21.78 2.79 -7.29
C VAL A 104 -20.49 3.56 -6.99
N ARG A 105 -19.34 2.98 -7.32
CA ARG A 105 -18.02 3.55 -7.02
C ARG A 105 -17.40 4.29 -8.20
N GLY A 106 -18.17 4.55 -9.25
CA GLY A 106 -17.72 5.24 -10.46
C GLY A 106 -16.75 4.43 -11.33
N LYS A 107 -16.70 3.10 -11.19
CA LYS A 107 -15.82 2.20 -11.95
C LYS A 107 -16.58 1.44 -13.04
N THR A 108 -17.15 2.14 -14.02
CA THR A 108 -17.79 1.47 -15.17
C THR A 108 -16.77 0.79 -16.10
N LYS A 109 -17.19 -0.22 -16.90
CA LYS A 109 -16.36 -0.89 -17.95
C LYS A 109 -15.61 0.11 -18.87
N ARG A 110 -16.14 1.32 -19.09
CA ARG A 110 -15.47 2.41 -19.84
C ARG A 110 -14.17 2.92 -19.18
N GLY A 111 -13.99 2.76 -17.87
CA GLY A 111 -12.73 3.08 -17.17
C GLY A 111 -11.62 2.05 -17.40
N ARG A 112 -11.98 0.82 -17.80
CA ARG A 112 -11.02 -0.25 -18.14
C ARG A 112 -10.51 -0.09 -19.58
N LYS A 113 -11.34 0.40 -20.50
CA LYS A 113 -10.96 0.71 -21.90
C LYS A 113 -10.15 2.01 -22.04
N ARG A 114 -10.53 3.09 -21.33
CA ARG A 114 -9.78 4.38 -21.37
C ARG A 114 -8.33 4.28 -20.88
N LYS A 115 -7.99 3.28 -20.06
CA LYS A 115 -6.61 3.05 -19.60
C LYS A 115 -5.73 2.30 -20.61
N MET A 116 -6.31 1.75 -21.68
CA MET A 116 -5.57 1.18 -22.81
C MET A 116 -5.43 2.15 -23.99
N GLU A 117 -6.34 3.11 -24.15
CA GLU A 117 -6.37 4.00 -25.33
C GLU A 117 -5.89 5.45 -25.08
N SER A 118 -5.57 5.85 -23.83
CA SER A 118 -4.96 7.18 -23.58
C SER A 118 -3.44 7.13 -23.73
N GLY A 119 -3.03 7.02 -24.99
CA GLY A 119 -1.66 7.14 -25.45
C GLY A 119 -1.60 7.78 -26.83
N ASN A 120 -2.39 8.84 -27.08
CA ASN A 120 -2.05 9.90 -28.04
C ASN A 120 -3.00 11.11 -27.96
N ASP A 121 -2.44 12.26 -28.31
CA ASP A 121 -3.03 13.55 -28.70
C ASP A 121 -3.39 14.63 -27.64
N SER A 122 -2.42 15.54 -27.51
CA SER A 122 -2.48 17.00 -27.76
C SER A 122 -3.67 17.82 -27.25
N ASP A 123 -3.30 18.78 -26.39
CA ASP A 123 -3.57 20.22 -26.52
C ASP A 123 -5.04 20.67 -26.66
N LEU A 124 -5.62 21.19 -25.57
CA LEU A 124 -6.22 22.52 -25.57
C LEU A 124 -6.49 23.02 -24.15
N SER A 125 -6.12 24.28 -23.94
CA SER A 125 -6.28 25.07 -22.72
C SER A 125 -7.75 25.25 -22.32
N THR A 126 -8.06 25.31 -21.01
CA THR A 126 -8.92 26.36 -20.45
C THR A 126 -8.69 26.47 -18.93
N GLU A 127 -8.54 27.71 -18.50
CA GLU A 127 -8.34 28.22 -17.15
C GLU A 127 -9.47 27.84 -16.16
N LYS A 128 -9.12 27.73 -14.87
CA LYS A 128 -9.72 28.53 -13.77
C LYS A 128 -9.20 28.10 -12.39
N GLY A 129 -8.83 29.10 -11.59
CA GLY A 129 -9.23 29.14 -10.18
C GLY A 129 -8.15 28.84 -9.12
N ALA A 130 -7.16 29.71 -9.01
CA ALA A 130 -6.31 29.80 -7.83
C ALA A 130 -7.12 30.29 -6.60
N LYS A 131 -7.01 29.62 -5.45
CA LYS A 131 -7.26 30.24 -4.14
C LYS A 131 -6.29 29.71 -3.09
N ARG A 132 -5.21 30.47 -2.96
CA ARG A 132 -4.18 30.45 -1.92
C ARG A 132 -4.79 31.04 -0.64
N ARG A 133 -4.85 30.30 0.45
CA ARG A 133 -5.10 30.86 1.80
C ARG A 133 -3.75 31.12 2.46
N GLN A 134 -3.48 32.40 2.69
CA GLN A 134 -2.35 32.90 3.47
C GLN A 134 -2.58 32.66 4.96
N ILE A 135 -1.48 32.35 5.65
CA ILE A 135 -1.36 32.36 7.11
C ILE A 135 -0.40 33.51 7.41
N SER A 136 -0.78 34.39 8.33
CA SER A 136 0.11 35.36 8.98
C SER A 136 -0.51 35.81 10.31
N PRO A 137 0.33 36.26 11.27
CA PRO A 137 0.23 35.92 12.69
C PRO A 137 -0.27 37.10 13.55
N VAL A 138 -0.67 36.81 14.79
CA VAL A 138 -0.77 37.83 15.84
C VAL A 138 -0.18 37.28 17.14
N SER A 139 0.64 38.12 17.74
CA SER A 139 1.45 38.00 18.94
C SER A 139 0.70 38.39 20.22
N GLU A 140 1.36 38.13 21.35
CA GLU A 140 1.24 38.78 22.68
C GLU A 140 -0.01 38.43 23.53
N SER A 141 0.05 38.32 24.85
CA SER A 141 1.14 38.38 25.86
C SER A 141 0.55 38.06 27.24
N LYS A 142 1.46 37.85 28.22
CA LYS A 142 1.28 37.93 29.70
C LYS A 142 0.66 36.72 30.38
N SER A 143 1.00 36.34 31.62
CA SER A 143 2.12 36.48 32.58
C SER A 143 1.60 35.86 33.89
N LEU A 144 2.49 35.62 34.87
CA LEU A 144 2.24 35.32 36.30
C LEU A 144 1.94 33.84 36.60
N ASP A 145 2.43 33.21 37.67
CA ASP A 145 3.53 33.44 38.60
C ASP A 145 3.60 32.18 39.47
N SER A 146 4.74 31.93 40.13
CA SER A 146 4.87 31.35 41.49
C SER A 146 6.05 30.40 41.66
N ALA A 147 6.83 30.74 42.67
CA ALA A 147 8.14 30.27 43.05
C ALA A 147 8.17 28.97 43.88
N GLY A 148 9.35 28.35 43.94
CA GLY A 148 9.76 27.35 44.92
C GLY A 148 11.29 27.26 44.97
N GLN A 149 11.86 27.47 46.16
CA GLN A 149 13.25 27.83 46.46
C GLN A 149 14.21 26.65 46.72
N GLY A 150 15.53 26.94 46.61
CA GLY A 150 16.65 26.28 47.30
C GLY A 150 17.37 25.18 46.51
N SER A 151 18.70 25.09 46.40
CA SER A 151 19.85 25.77 47.03
C SER A 151 21.16 25.26 46.38
N ASP A 152 22.01 26.17 45.88
CA ASP A 152 23.49 26.28 45.99
C ASP A 152 24.49 25.09 45.74
N PRO A 153 25.80 25.33 45.49
CA PRO A 153 26.37 25.22 44.14
C PRO A 153 27.58 24.27 44.04
N LYS A 154 27.95 23.86 42.81
CA LYS A 154 29.35 23.49 42.53
C LYS A 154 29.76 23.70 41.07
N GLU A 155 30.48 24.81 40.92
CA GLU A 155 31.53 25.11 39.96
C GLU A 155 32.16 23.90 39.24
N THR A 156 32.23 23.94 37.90
CA THR A 156 33.51 23.83 37.16
C THR A 156 33.34 24.13 35.66
N LYS A 157 34.03 25.21 35.26
CA LYS A 157 34.77 25.44 34.01
C LYS A 157 34.10 25.19 32.65
N SER A 158 33.65 26.30 32.10
CA SER A 158 33.79 26.75 30.71
C SER A 158 34.87 26.05 29.88
N THR A 159 34.52 25.63 28.65
CA THR A 159 35.23 26.02 27.42
C THR A 159 34.47 25.56 26.17
N SER A 160 34.08 26.54 25.37
CA SER A 160 33.88 26.48 23.92
C SER A 160 34.12 27.93 23.46
N PRO A 161 34.74 28.21 22.28
CA PRO A 161 34.15 27.76 21.02
C PRO A 161 35.07 27.59 19.76
N LYS A 162 34.46 26.94 18.75
CA LYS A 162 34.52 27.23 17.29
C LYS A 162 35.66 26.62 16.43
N PRO A 163 35.53 26.59 15.07
CA PRO A 163 34.83 25.57 14.28
C PRO A 163 35.73 24.89 13.23
N ALA A 164 35.40 23.67 12.78
CA ALA A 164 35.99 23.14 11.54
C ALA A 164 34.95 22.38 10.71
N LYS A 165 34.70 22.92 9.51
CA LYS A 165 34.05 22.28 8.38
C LYS A 165 34.69 20.92 8.10
N SER A 166 33.87 19.90 7.91
CA SER A 166 33.93 19.03 6.72
C SER A 166 32.86 17.95 6.86
N SER A 167 31.79 18.10 6.08
CA SER A 167 31.01 16.95 5.65
C SER A 167 31.94 15.96 4.96
N PRO A 168 31.97 14.67 5.33
CA PRO A 168 32.49 13.68 4.42
C PRO A 168 31.37 13.39 3.42
N GLU A 169 31.50 13.95 2.21
CA GLU A 169 30.86 13.35 1.03
C GLU A 169 31.20 11.85 1.03
N PRO A 170 30.24 10.95 0.78
CA PRO A 170 30.56 9.53 0.68
C PRO A 170 31.43 9.33 -0.56
N ALA A 171 32.70 8.97 -0.30
CA ALA A 171 33.70 8.62 -1.29
C ALA A 171 33.11 7.68 -2.36
N SER A 172 32.97 8.21 -3.57
CA SER A 172 32.63 7.46 -4.77
C SER A 172 33.82 6.60 -5.17
N SER A 173 33.90 5.39 -4.66
CA SER A 173 34.75 4.36 -5.26
C SER A 173 34.14 3.93 -6.60
N PRO A 174 34.94 3.62 -7.64
CA PRO A 174 34.45 3.33 -8.98
C PRO A 174 33.65 2.03 -8.94
N THR A 175 32.34 2.14 -9.02
CA THR A 175 31.44 1.00 -9.08
C THR A 175 31.65 0.27 -10.41
N LYS A 176 32.14 -0.98 -10.35
CA LYS A 176 32.02 -1.90 -11.50
C LYS A 176 30.54 -1.91 -11.92
N LYS A 177 30.22 -1.42 -13.12
CA LYS A 177 28.86 -1.50 -13.67
C LYS A 177 28.44 -2.97 -13.67
N GLU A 178 27.37 -3.29 -12.96
CA GLU A 178 26.80 -4.63 -12.91
C GLU A 178 26.26 -4.98 -14.31
N ASP A 179 26.82 -6.00 -14.97
CA ASP A 179 26.34 -6.43 -16.28
C ASP A 179 25.04 -7.23 -16.13
N LEU A 180 23.91 -6.55 -16.35
CA LEU A 180 22.57 -7.12 -16.31
C LEU A 180 22.04 -7.52 -17.69
N THR A 181 22.87 -7.46 -18.75
CA THR A 181 22.45 -7.69 -20.14
C THR A 181 21.79 -9.06 -20.34
N SER A 182 22.37 -10.10 -19.72
CA SER A 182 21.80 -11.46 -19.78
C SER A 182 20.42 -11.56 -19.11
N TYR A 183 20.19 -10.81 -18.04
CA TYR A 183 18.90 -10.78 -17.32
C TYR A 183 17.87 -9.95 -18.06
N LEU A 184 18.25 -8.84 -18.69
CA LEU A 184 17.35 -8.08 -19.56
C LEU A 184 16.83 -8.95 -20.71
N LYS A 185 17.69 -9.77 -21.32
CA LYS A 185 17.27 -10.76 -22.33
C LYS A 185 16.33 -11.81 -21.76
N LYS A 186 16.61 -12.35 -20.57
CA LYS A 186 15.73 -13.31 -19.88
C LYS A 186 14.36 -12.71 -19.53
N ILE A 187 14.30 -11.45 -19.10
CA ILE A 187 13.05 -10.73 -18.83
C ILE A 187 12.24 -10.61 -20.12
N ALA A 188 12.87 -10.18 -21.21
CA ALA A 188 12.21 -10.03 -22.51
C ALA A 188 11.58 -11.34 -23.01
N LEU A 189 12.29 -12.46 -22.87
CA LEU A 189 11.85 -13.80 -23.30
C LEU A 189 10.87 -14.49 -22.32
N SER A 190 10.66 -13.95 -21.13
CA SER A 190 9.83 -14.60 -20.11
C SER A 190 8.32 -14.55 -20.43
N GLN A 191 7.54 -15.44 -19.79
CA GLN A 191 6.07 -15.46 -19.85
C GLN A 191 5.39 -14.41 -18.93
N LYS A 192 6.11 -13.37 -18.52
CA LYS A 192 5.58 -12.28 -17.68
C LYS A 192 4.73 -11.31 -18.52
N THR A 193 3.79 -10.64 -17.88
CA THR A 193 2.98 -9.62 -18.57
C THR A 193 3.83 -8.44 -19.03
N ALA A 194 3.37 -7.68 -20.03
CA ALA A 194 4.09 -6.49 -20.52
C ALA A 194 4.41 -5.50 -19.37
N PHE A 195 3.47 -5.30 -18.44
CA PHE A 195 3.69 -4.46 -17.27
C PHE A 195 4.76 -5.04 -16.32
N GLN A 196 4.73 -6.34 -16.04
CA GLN A 196 5.74 -6.99 -15.21
C GLN A 196 7.13 -6.87 -15.83
N LYS A 197 7.26 -7.09 -17.15
CA LYS A 197 8.52 -6.91 -17.87
C LYS A 197 9.04 -5.47 -17.73
N LYS A 198 8.19 -4.47 -17.96
CA LYS A 198 8.55 -3.05 -17.77
C LYS A 198 9.06 -2.76 -16.36
N VAL A 199 8.37 -3.24 -15.32
CA VAL A 199 8.80 -3.07 -13.93
C VAL A 199 10.16 -3.72 -13.66
N LEU A 200 10.37 -4.96 -14.12
CA LEU A 200 11.64 -5.69 -13.93
C LEU A 200 12.80 -5.01 -14.67
N THR A 201 12.58 -4.54 -15.90
CA THR A 201 13.58 -3.78 -16.66
C THR A 201 13.91 -2.44 -16.00
N THR A 202 12.90 -1.71 -15.52
CA THR A 202 13.08 -0.44 -14.78
C THR A 202 13.91 -0.67 -13.51
N LEU A 203 13.65 -1.77 -12.81
CA LEU A 203 14.40 -2.14 -11.60
C LEU A 203 15.88 -2.39 -11.86
N CYS A 204 16.25 -2.93 -13.03
CA CYS A 204 17.66 -3.11 -13.42
C CYS A 204 18.43 -1.80 -13.57
N GLN A 205 17.75 -0.64 -13.69
CA GLN A 205 18.42 0.66 -13.77
C GLN A 205 18.91 1.16 -12.39
N VAL A 206 18.36 0.63 -11.29
CA VAL A 206 18.70 1.09 -9.93
C VAL A 206 20.14 0.66 -9.59
N PRO A 207 21.08 1.60 -9.38
CA PRO A 207 22.48 1.25 -9.15
C PRO A 207 22.69 0.47 -7.84
N ARG A 208 23.72 -0.38 -7.81
CA ARG A 208 24.18 -1.03 -6.58
C ARG A 208 24.51 0.02 -5.51
N GLY A 209 24.08 -0.21 -4.28
CA GLY A 209 24.28 0.71 -3.15
C GLY A 209 23.32 1.90 -3.12
N ARG A 210 22.41 1.98 -4.10
CA ARG A 210 21.26 2.88 -4.08
C ARG A 210 19.98 2.08 -3.89
N TYR A 211 18.97 2.75 -3.35
CA TYR A 211 17.63 2.21 -3.23
C TYR A 211 16.65 3.13 -3.94
N THR A 212 15.50 2.61 -4.34
CA THR A 212 14.35 3.38 -4.85
C THR A 212 13.09 3.00 -4.07
N THR A 213 11.95 3.64 -4.35
CA THR A 213 10.68 3.28 -3.71
C THR A 213 9.66 2.72 -4.70
N TYR A 214 8.70 1.97 -4.17
CA TYR A 214 7.51 1.56 -4.95
C TYR A 214 6.81 2.77 -5.58
N GLY A 215 6.78 3.91 -4.88
CA GLY A 215 6.21 5.16 -5.38
C GLY A 215 6.99 5.76 -6.54
N SER A 216 8.33 5.79 -6.45
CA SER A 216 9.21 6.35 -7.50
C SER A 216 9.10 5.54 -8.80
N ILE A 217 9.12 4.21 -8.74
CA ILE A 217 8.90 3.35 -9.92
C ILE A 217 7.48 3.53 -10.47
N ALA A 218 6.47 3.59 -9.59
CA ALA A 218 5.09 3.78 -10.01
C ALA A 218 4.88 5.11 -10.73
N LYS A 219 5.51 6.19 -10.24
CA LYS A 219 5.49 7.52 -10.86
C LYS A 219 6.13 7.47 -12.25
N HIS A 220 7.30 6.86 -12.38
CA HIS A 220 7.99 6.72 -13.67
C HIS A 220 7.17 5.91 -14.70
N LEU A 221 6.49 4.86 -14.26
CA LEU A 221 5.69 3.98 -15.13
C LEU A 221 4.21 4.37 -15.24
N SER A 222 3.81 5.56 -14.78
CA SER A 222 2.42 6.03 -14.74
C SER A 222 1.44 4.97 -14.17
N SER A 223 1.84 4.33 -13.07
CA SER A 223 1.15 3.21 -12.43
C SER A 223 0.93 3.47 -10.94
N SER A 224 0.57 2.43 -10.18
CA SER A 224 0.40 2.50 -8.73
C SER A 224 1.47 1.69 -8.00
N ALA A 225 1.87 2.15 -6.81
CA ALA A 225 2.83 1.45 -5.96
C ALA A 225 2.39 -0.01 -5.66
N ARG A 226 1.08 -0.25 -5.52
CA ARG A 226 0.51 -1.59 -5.32
C ARG A 226 0.70 -2.48 -6.56
N ALA A 227 0.51 -1.94 -7.77
CA ALA A 227 0.76 -2.70 -8.99
C ALA A 227 2.25 -3.06 -9.14
N VAL A 228 3.15 -2.12 -8.82
CA VAL A 228 4.60 -2.39 -8.79
C VAL A 228 4.94 -3.48 -7.76
N GLY A 229 4.41 -3.38 -6.54
CA GLY A 229 4.58 -4.41 -5.51
C GLY A 229 4.11 -5.80 -5.96
N ASN A 230 2.95 -5.87 -6.61
CA ASN A 230 2.43 -7.12 -7.17
C ASN A 230 3.34 -7.69 -8.28
N ALA A 231 3.92 -6.83 -9.12
CA ALA A 231 4.86 -7.26 -10.15
C ALA A 231 6.18 -7.81 -9.56
N LEU A 232 6.65 -7.22 -8.46
CA LEU A 232 7.90 -7.61 -7.81
C LEU A 232 7.76 -8.80 -6.84
N ARG A 233 6.53 -9.11 -6.39
CA ARG A 233 6.23 -10.13 -5.36
C ARG A 233 6.95 -11.46 -5.62
N ASN A 234 6.88 -11.94 -6.86
CA ASN A 234 7.42 -13.22 -7.32
C ASN A 234 8.39 -13.00 -8.48
N ASN A 235 9.40 -12.16 -8.26
CA ASN A 235 10.49 -11.95 -9.22
C ASN A 235 11.30 -13.25 -9.38
N PRO A 236 11.22 -13.96 -10.53
CA PRO A 236 11.91 -15.23 -10.73
C PRO A 236 13.41 -15.05 -10.98
N PHE A 237 13.86 -13.81 -11.17
CA PHE A 237 15.26 -13.47 -11.46
C PHE A 237 15.97 -12.90 -10.24
N ALA A 238 15.39 -13.02 -9.04
CA ALA A 238 16.04 -12.65 -7.80
C ALA A 238 17.20 -13.63 -7.49
N PRO A 239 18.31 -13.17 -6.88
CA PRO A 239 18.59 -11.79 -6.45
C PRO A 239 19.19 -10.87 -7.53
N GLN A 240 19.51 -11.37 -8.73
CA GLN A 240 20.24 -10.59 -9.74
C GLN A 240 19.43 -9.45 -10.34
N VAL A 241 18.12 -9.62 -10.51
CA VAL A 241 17.20 -8.50 -10.68
C VAL A 241 16.86 -7.97 -9.29
N PRO A 242 17.32 -6.76 -8.91
CA PRO A 242 17.58 -6.41 -7.52
C PRO A 242 16.33 -5.91 -6.79
N CYS A 243 15.32 -6.77 -6.60
CA CYS A 243 14.06 -6.37 -5.97
C CYS A 243 14.22 -5.94 -4.50
N HIS A 244 15.32 -6.29 -3.84
CA HIS A 244 15.68 -5.80 -2.50
C HIS A 244 15.99 -4.29 -2.49
N ARG A 245 16.35 -3.68 -3.62
CA ARG A 245 16.58 -2.22 -3.75
C ARG A 245 15.29 -1.38 -3.73
N VAL A 246 14.11 -2.00 -3.73
CA VAL A 246 12.81 -1.28 -3.70
C VAL A 246 12.21 -1.26 -2.29
N LEU A 247 12.05 -0.07 -1.74
CA LEU A 247 11.63 0.17 -0.36
C LEU A 247 10.25 0.86 -0.26
N ALA A 248 9.69 0.86 0.94
CA ALA A 248 8.54 1.68 1.26
C ALA A 248 8.94 3.17 1.37
N THR A 249 7.98 4.08 1.18
CA THR A 249 8.19 5.51 1.37
C THR A 249 8.69 5.80 2.79
N GLY A 250 9.59 6.78 2.93
CA GLY A 250 10.17 7.16 4.22
C GLY A 250 11.28 6.23 4.73
N GLY A 251 11.87 5.42 3.85
CA GLY A 251 13.02 4.56 4.16
C GLY A 251 12.65 3.24 4.86
N GLY A 252 11.37 2.92 5.01
CA GLY A 252 10.93 1.62 5.55
C GLY A 252 11.25 0.47 4.60
N LEU A 253 11.55 -0.71 5.15
CA LEU A 253 11.99 -1.86 4.34
C LEU A 253 10.94 -2.28 3.30
N GLY A 254 9.66 -2.28 3.69
CA GLY A 254 8.57 -2.80 2.86
C GLY A 254 8.68 -4.31 2.59
N GLY A 255 7.77 -4.85 1.79
CA GLY A 255 7.74 -6.30 1.51
C GLY A 255 8.94 -6.82 0.72
N PHE A 256 9.21 -8.12 0.85
CA PHE A 256 10.23 -8.86 0.10
C PHE A 256 9.82 -10.32 -0.14
N HIS A 257 10.06 -10.83 -1.35
CA HIS A 257 9.68 -12.20 -1.77
C HIS A 257 8.25 -12.60 -1.37
N GLY A 258 7.30 -11.66 -1.49
CA GLY A 258 5.90 -11.91 -1.18
C GLY A 258 5.52 -12.04 0.29
N SER A 259 6.48 -11.83 1.19
CA SER A 259 6.26 -11.64 2.62
C SER A 259 6.34 -10.15 2.97
N TRP A 260 5.49 -9.73 3.92
CA TRP A 260 5.49 -8.39 4.51
C TRP A 260 4.90 -8.50 5.92
N GLY A 261 5.52 -7.84 6.89
CA GLY A 261 4.98 -7.78 8.25
C GLY A 261 3.76 -6.85 8.34
N ARG A 262 2.80 -7.20 9.20
CA ARG A 262 1.67 -6.31 9.54
C ARG A 262 2.03 -5.51 10.80
N LYS A 263 1.67 -4.21 10.82
CA LYS A 263 1.75 -3.33 11.99
C LYS A 263 2.94 -3.57 12.93
N GLY A 264 4.15 -3.23 12.49
CA GLY A 264 5.35 -3.22 13.34
C GLY A 264 6.07 -4.56 13.47
N GLU A 265 5.51 -5.64 12.94
CA GLU A 265 6.20 -6.92 12.83
C GLU A 265 7.12 -6.95 11.60
N GLU A 266 8.21 -7.72 11.69
CA GLU A 266 9.11 -7.97 10.57
C GLU A 266 8.53 -9.06 9.66
N GLY A 267 8.68 -8.89 8.35
CA GLY A 267 8.38 -9.93 7.38
C GLY A 267 9.42 -11.07 7.44
N LEU A 268 9.00 -12.28 7.06
CA LEU A 268 9.83 -13.49 7.04
C LEU A 268 11.18 -13.33 6.31
N HIS A 269 11.27 -12.38 5.38
CA HIS A 269 12.46 -12.17 4.57
C HIS A 269 13.11 -10.79 4.77
N ASP A 270 12.72 -10.07 5.83
CA ASP A 270 13.23 -8.73 6.11
C ASP A 270 14.72 -8.75 6.42
N ASP A 271 15.19 -9.71 7.22
CA ASP A 271 16.62 -9.88 7.51
C ASP A 271 17.44 -10.13 6.26
N LYS A 272 16.94 -10.98 5.35
CA LYS A 272 17.60 -11.25 4.07
C LYS A 272 17.70 -9.97 3.23
N LYS A 273 16.63 -9.17 3.18
CA LYS A 273 16.62 -7.89 2.45
C LYS A 273 17.57 -6.87 3.08
N ARG A 274 17.57 -6.73 4.41
CA ARG A 274 18.51 -5.86 5.14
C ARG A 274 19.95 -6.26 4.86
N ARG A 275 20.26 -7.57 4.91
CA ARG A 275 21.60 -8.09 4.64
C ARG A 275 22.07 -7.71 3.24
N LEU A 276 21.26 -7.98 2.21
CA LEU A 276 21.59 -7.62 0.82
C LEU A 276 21.84 -6.10 0.66
N LEU A 277 21.01 -5.26 1.28
CA LEU A 277 21.19 -3.81 1.25
C LEU A 277 22.48 -3.38 1.93
N ARG A 278 22.83 -3.96 3.10
CA ARG A 278 24.08 -3.66 3.80
C ARG A 278 25.31 -4.11 3.03
N GLU A 279 25.27 -5.29 2.40
CA GLU A 279 26.33 -5.80 1.50
C GLU A 279 26.54 -4.92 0.26
N GLU A 280 25.54 -4.13 -0.12
CA GLU A 280 25.63 -3.12 -1.16
C GLU A 280 26.08 -1.74 -0.66
N GLY A 281 26.24 -1.56 0.66
CA GLY A 281 26.67 -0.30 1.27
C GLY A 281 25.52 0.63 1.70
N VAL A 282 24.27 0.17 1.67
CA VAL A 282 23.12 0.95 2.13
C VAL A 282 23.09 1.01 3.66
N ARG A 283 22.95 2.23 4.19
CA ARG A 283 22.96 2.51 5.64
C ARG A 283 21.55 2.59 6.22
N PHE A 284 21.43 2.26 7.51
CA PHE A 284 20.17 2.30 8.25
C PHE A 284 20.30 3.22 9.49
N ASP A 285 19.22 3.90 9.86
CA ASP A 285 19.12 4.71 11.09
C ASP A 285 18.88 3.82 12.33
N GLY A 286 18.93 4.42 13.52
CA GLY A 286 18.66 3.71 14.78
C GLY A 286 17.22 3.17 14.92
N LYS A 287 16.32 3.48 13.98
CA LYS A 287 14.95 2.96 13.89
C LYS A 287 14.81 1.91 12.78
N GLY A 288 15.93 1.45 12.19
CA GLY A 288 15.94 0.42 11.15
C GLY A 288 15.46 0.89 9.77
N ARG A 289 15.42 2.21 9.51
CA ARG A 289 15.03 2.80 8.22
C ARG A 289 16.26 3.16 7.41
N VAL A 290 16.19 3.02 6.09
CA VAL A 290 17.30 3.37 5.20
C VAL A 290 17.53 4.89 5.17
N VAL A 291 18.81 5.28 5.26
CA VAL A 291 19.26 6.67 5.24
C VAL A 291 19.56 7.11 3.80
N GLY A 292 19.22 8.36 3.49
CA GLY A 292 19.45 8.98 2.17
C GLY A 292 18.20 9.06 1.32
N ALA A 293 18.28 9.77 0.20
CA ALA A 293 17.15 9.94 -0.73
C ALA A 293 17.03 8.75 -1.70
N PRO A 294 15.79 8.37 -2.08
CA PRO A 294 15.59 7.35 -3.10
C PRO A 294 16.19 7.80 -4.43
N TRP A 295 16.70 6.83 -5.18
CA TRP A 295 17.16 7.03 -6.54
C TRP A 295 15.96 7.08 -7.50
N GLU A 296 15.91 8.15 -8.30
CA GLU A 296 14.82 8.42 -9.25
C GLU A 296 15.34 8.70 -10.67
N GLY A 297 16.60 8.37 -10.96
CA GLY A 297 17.25 8.63 -12.25
C GLY A 297 16.86 7.65 -13.36
N PHE A 298 15.58 7.26 -13.42
CA PHE A 298 15.06 6.35 -14.43
C PHE A 298 15.06 6.99 -15.82
N THR A 299 15.34 6.19 -16.85
CA THR A 299 15.34 6.56 -18.27
C THR A 299 14.34 5.75 -19.04
#